data_AF-A0AAW3SVB9-F1
#
_entry.id   AF-A0AAW3SVB9-F1
#
_cell.length_a   1.000
_cell.length_b   1.000
_cell.length_c   1.000
_cell.angle_alpha   90.00
_cell.angle_beta   90.00
_cell.angle_gamma   90.00
#
_symmetry.space_group_name_H-M   'P 1'
#
loop_
_entity.id
_entity.type
_entity.pdbx_description
1 polymer ?
#
loop_
_entity_poly.entity_id
_entity_poly.type
_entity_poly.pdbx_seq_one_letter_code
_entity_poly.pdbx_strand_id
1 'polypeptide(L)'
;MAGFLYFSKNNGVSLGSSAIDVIAEYLRSYISQVSKEIMEETYETYDLYDQTLDFSKLSKSDYMQCYRNIENAIEIHLKANPMINNRPQDWLLKAWYEEIKPKMQTSPLYAPEILDK
;
A
#
# COMPACT_ATOMS: atom_id res chain seq x y z
N MET A 1 1.69 -4.70 -18.89
CA MET A 1 1.35 -5.65 -17.81
C MET A 1 0.41 -4.93 -16.86
N ALA A 2 -0.15 -5.58 -15.85
CA ALA A 2 -0.83 -4.90 -14.75
C ALA A 2 -0.07 -5.25 -13.48
N GLY A 3 0.14 -4.26 -12.61
CA GLY A 3 0.67 -4.51 -11.28
C GLY A 3 -0.43 -4.88 -10.30
N PHE A 4 -0.02 -5.41 -9.16
CA PHE A 4 -0.94 -5.89 -8.14
C PHE A 4 -0.53 -5.43 -6.74
N LEU A 5 -1.52 -5.07 -5.94
CA LEU A 5 -1.40 -4.95 -4.49
C LEU A 5 -2.17 -6.13 -3.88
N TYR A 6 -1.47 -7.07 -3.24
CA TYR A 6 -2.10 -8.19 -2.53
C TYR A 6 -2.23 -7.88 -1.04
N PHE A 7 -3.43 -8.08 -0.51
CA PHE A 7 -3.72 -7.91 0.91
C PHE A 7 -4.05 -9.24 1.59
N SER A 8 -4.43 -10.25 0.82
CA SER A 8 -4.52 -11.67 1.19
C SER A 8 -4.58 -12.54 -0.07
N LYS A 9 -4.54 -13.87 0.09
CA LYS A 9 -4.49 -14.85 -1.03
C LYS A 9 -5.50 -14.62 -2.16
N ASN A 10 -6.70 -14.14 -1.84
CA ASN A 10 -7.77 -13.88 -2.82
C ASN A 10 -8.26 -12.42 -2.77
N ASN A 11 -7.45 -11.51 -2.24
CA ASN A 11 -7.82 -10.12 -2.03
C ASN A 11 -6.69 -9.20 -2.47
N GLY A 12 -6.97 -8.38 -3.48
CA GLY A 12 -6.02 -7.42 -3.99
C GLY A 12 -6.66 -6.46 -4.98
N VAL A 13 -5.85 -5.53 -5.45
CA VAL A 13 -6.21 -4.53 -6.46
C VAL A 13 -5.22 -4.66 -7.62
N SER A 14 -5.75 -4.71 -8.84
CA SER A 14 -4.94 -4.66 -10.06
C SER A 14 -4.90 -3.23 -10.58
N LEU A 15 -3.72 -2.73 -10.88
CA LEU A 15 -3.50 -1.39 -11.43
C LEU A 15 -2.67 -1.49 -12.70
N GLY A 16 -2.78 -0.50 -13.58
CA GLY A 16 -1.89 -0.45 -14.75
C GLY A 16 -0.42 -0.35 -14.33
N SER A 17 0.49 -0.92 -15.14
CA SER A 17 1.94 -0.94 -14.85
C SER A 17 2.54 0.39 -14.43
N SER A 18 2.12 1.51 -15.03
CA SER A 18 2.66 2.83 -14.65
C SER A 18 2.08 3.35 -13.32
N ALA A 19 0.85 2.94 -12.98
CA ALA A 19 0.19 3.36 -11.74
C ALA A 19 0.80 2.64 -10.53
N ILE A 20 1.10 1.34 -10.68
CA ILE A 20 1.73 0.57 -9.61
C ILE A 20 3.14 1.08 -9.30
N ASP A 21 3.94 1.46 -10.31
CA ASP A 21 5.30 1.97 -10.09
C ASP A 21 5.27 3.27 -9.27
N VAL A 22 4.34 4.19 -9.60
CA VAL A 22 4.16 5.44 -8.84
C VAL A 22 3.76 5.16 -7.39
N ILE A 23 2.85 4.21 -7.17
CA ILE A 23 2.42 3.83 -5.81
C ILE A 23 3.56 3.17 -5.05
N ALA A 24 4.26 2.23 -5.68
CA ALA A 24 5.36 1.51 -5.07
C ALA A 24 6.48 2.47 -4.65
N GLU A 25 6.88 3.39 -5.53
CA GLU A 25 7.88 4.41 -5.21
C GLU A 25 7.41 5.32 -4.06
N TYR A 26 6.16 5.80 -4.13
CA TYR A 26 5.61 6.71 -3.13
C TYR A 26 5.49 6.07 -1.74
N LEU A 27 4.94 4.86 -1.65
CA LEU A 27 4.65 4.19 -0.39
C LEU A 27 5.90 3.59 0.28
N ARG A 28 6.99 3.37 -0.46
CA ARG A 28 8.17 2.65 0.06
C ARG A 28 8.73 3.27 1.33
N SER A 29 8.85 4.59 1.35
CA SER A 29 9.34 5.35 2.52
C SER A 29 8.42 5.30 3.74
N TYR A 30 7.12 5.12 3.53
CA TYR A 30 6.13 4.99 4.60
C TYR A 30 6.08 3.58 5.17
N ILE A 31 6.23 2.57 4.31
CA ILE A 31 6.29 1.17 4.71
C ILE A 31 7.60 0.91 5.46
N SER A 32 8.72 1.49 5.05
CA SER A 32 10.02 1.36 5.76
C SER A 32 10.02 1.95 7.18
N GLN A 33 9.04 2.80 7.52
CA GLN A 33 8.89 3.31 8.89
C GLN A 33 8.35 2.26 9.87
N VAL A 34 7.73 1.18 9.38
CA VAL A 34 7.33 0.03 10.21
C VAL A 34 8.59 -0.73 10.62
N SER A 35 9.28 -1.29 9.63
CA SER A 35 10.65 -1.79 9.76
C SER A 35 11.25 -2.00 8.36
N LYS A 36 12.57 -2.21 8.31
CA LYS A 36 13.25 -2.53 7.05
C LYS A 36 12.80 -3.90 6.52
N GLU A 37 12.69 -4.88 7.40
CA GLU A 37 12.29 -6.25 7.10
C GLU A 37 10.88 -6.31 6.52
N ILE A 38 9.92 -5.55 7.08
CA ILE A 38 8.55 -5.49 6.56
C ILE A 38 8.49 -4.87 5.17
N MET A 39 9.32 -3.85 4.91
CA MET A 39 9.45 -3.26 3.59
C MET A 39 10.04 -4.27 2.59
N GLU A 40 11.12 -4.96 2.96
CA GLU A 40 11.73 -5.98 2.10
C GLU A 40 10.75 -7.12 1.79
N GLU A 41 10.01 -7.62 2.79
CA GLU A 41 8.99 -8.67 2.60
C GLU A 41 7.88 -8.21 1.64
N THR A 42 7.38 -6.97 1.81
CA THR A 42 6.29 -6.43 0.99
C THR A 42 6.73 -6.18 -0.46
N TYR A 43 7.98 -5.77 -0.65
CA TYR A 43 8.55 -5.41 -1.96
C TYR A 43 9.32 -6.56 -2.62
N GLU A 44 9.47 -7.72 -1.97
CA GLU A 44 10.27 -8.84 -2.48
C GLU A 44 9.91 -9.18 -3.94
N THR A 45 8.61 -9.31 -4.23
CA THR A 45 8.16 -9.64 -5.58
C THR A 45 8.34 -8.47 -6.56
N TYR A 46 8.06 -7.26 -6.10
CA TYR A 46 8.25 -6.01 -6.84
C TYR A 46 9.70 -5.82 -7.31
N ASP A 47 10.66 -6.04 -6.41
CA ASP A 47 12.07 -5.80 -6.68
C ASP A 47 12.72 -6.95 -7.49
N LEU A 48 12.22 -8.19 -7.38
CA LEU A 48 12.86 -9.38 -7.99
C LEU A 48 12.18 -9.92 -9.25
N TYR A 49 10.87 -9.76 -9.39
CA TYR A 49 10.11 -10.52 -10.39
C TYR A 49 9.18 -9.66 -11.26
N ASP A 50 8.17 -9.03 -10.65
CA ASP A 50 7.09 -8.35 -11.36
C ASP A 50 6.49 -7.28 -10.46
N GLN A 51 5.67 -6.37 -10.99
CA GLN A 51 5.13 -5.19 -10.31
C GLN A 51 4.06 -5.54 -9.25
N THR A 52 4.45 -6.30 -8.23
CA THR A 52 3.57 -6.82 -7.19
C THR A 52 4.05 -6.42 -5.81
N LEU A 53 3.21 -5.69 -5.08
CA LEU A 53 3.38 -5.42 -3.66
C LEU A 53 2.52 -6.41 -2.87
N ASP A 54 3.14 -7.21 -2.00
CA ASP A 54 2.45 -8.30 -1.30
C ASP A 54 2.46 -8.11 0.22
N PHE A 55 1.31 -7.72 0.77
CA PHE A 55 1.09 -7.58 2.20
C PHE A 55 0.52 -8.87 2.82
N SER A 56 0.24 -9.91 2.03
CA SER A 56 -0.48 -11.10 2.48
C SER A 56 0.30 -11.99 3.45
N LYS A 57 1.62 -11.85 3.48
CA LYS A 57 2.53 -12.59 4.36
C LYS A 57 2.75 -11.90 5.72
N LEU A 58 2.28 -10.66 5.87
CA LEU A 58 2.51 -9.88 7.09
C LEU A 58 1.71 -10.43 8.28
N SER A 59 2.22 -10.21 9.49
CA SER A 59 1.42 -10.42 10.69
C SER A 59 0.29 -9.38 10.75
N LYS A 60 -0.77 -9.64 11.54
CA LYS A 60 -1.84 -8.65 11.74
C LYS A 60 -1.31 -7.32 12.27
N SER A 61 -0.35 -7.36 13.19
CA SER A 61 0.25 -6.16 13.77
C SER A 61 0.98 -5.34 12.70
N ASP A 62 1.87 -5.96 11.94
CA ASP A 62 2.66 -5.27 10.93
C ASP A 62 1.77 -4.76 9.80
N TYR A 63 0.78 -5.57 9.39
CA TYR A 63 -0.23 -5.17 8.43
C TYR A 63 -0.98 -3.91 8.87
N MET A 64 -1.38 -3.83 10.14
CA MET A 64 -2.09 -2.67 10.66
C MET A 64 -1.18 -1.43 10.77
N GLN A 65 0.10 -1.60 11.10
CA GLN A 65 1.07 -0.50 11.07
C GLN A 65 1.31 0.00 9.63
N CYS A 66 1.44 -0.90 8.66
CA CYS A 66 1.50 -0.56 7.24
C CYS A 66 0.24 0.19 6.80
N TYR A 67 -0.95 -0.32 7.14
CA TYR A 67 -2.23 0.34 6.85
C TYR A 67 -2.25 1.77 7.39
N ARG A 68 -1.87 1.99 8.66
CA ARG A 68 -1.85 3.31 9.29
C ARG A 68 -0.87 4.27 8.60
N ASN A 69 0.32 3.79 8.26
CA ASN A 69 1.32 4.61 7.58
C ASN A 69 0.90 4.97 6.15
N ILE A 70 0.27 4.05 5.42
CA ILE A 70 -0.27 4.27 4.08
C ILE A 70 -1.46 5.24 4.14
N GLU A 71 -2.37 5.06 5.12
CA GLU A 71 -3.49 5.97 5.35
C GLU A 71 -2.99 7.39 5.64
N ASN A 72 -1.98 7.53 6.51
CA ASN A 72 -1.36 8.83 6.77
C ASN A 72 -0.70 9.43 5.52
N ALA A 73 0.05 8.61 4.76
CA ALA A 73 0.68 9.03 3.52
C ALA A 73 -0.34 9.62 2.55
N ILE A 74 -1.46 8.93 2.33
CA ILE A 74 -2.43 9.31 1.30
C ILE A 74 -3.40 10.39 1.81
N GLU A 75 -3.99 10.20 2.98
CA GLU A 75 -5.07 11.06 3.47
C GLU A 75 -4.58 12.36 4.08
N ILE A 76 -3.33 12.40 4.56
CA ILE A 76 -2.71 13.60 5.11
C ILE A 76 -1.72 14.18 4.12
N HIS A 77 -0.64 13.45 3.78
CA HIS A 77 0.45 14.05 3.01
C HIS A 77 0.09 14.26 1.53
N LEU A 78 -0.44 13.25 0.84
CA LEU A 78 -0.83 13.38 -0.57
C LEU A 78 -2.04 14.31 -0.72
N LYS A 79 -3.01 14.26 0.19
CA LYS A 79 -4.16 15.18 0.14
C LYS A 79 -3.75 16.65 0.32
N ALA A 80 -2.77 16.93 1.18
CA ALA A 80 -2.24 18.27 1.38
C ALA A 80 -1.37 18.76 0.21
N ASN A 81 -0.66 17.84 -0.46
CA ASN A 81 0.15 18.11 -1.64
C ASN A 81 -0.08 17.00 -2.68
N PRO A 82 -1.06 17.13 -3.58
CA PRO A 82 -1.50 16.07 -4.51
C PRO A 82 -0.56 15.90 -5.70
N MET A 83 0.75 15.98 -5.45
CA MET A 83 1.81 15.82 -6.43
C MET A 83 2.79 14.73 -5.99
N ILE A 84 3.05 13.78 -6.87
CA ILE A 84 4.16 12.83 -6.76
C ILE A 84 5.01 13.01 -8.00
N ASN A 85 6.32 13.22 -7.83
CA ASN A 85 7.27 13.46 -8.91
C ASN A 85 6.82 14.58 -9.87
N ASN A 86 6.33 15.70 -9.31
CA ASN A 86 5.78 16.87 -10.02
C ASN A 86 4.59 16.58 -10.96
N ARG A 87 3.90 15.44 -10.76
CA ARG A 87 2.70 15.09 -11.52
C ARG A 87 1.49 15.08 -10.58
N PRO A 88 0.34 15.65 -10.98
CA PRO A 88 -0.90 15.53 -10.23
C PRO A 88 -1.33 14.06 -10.08
N GLN A 89 -1.77 13.68 -8.89
CA GLN A 89 -2.11 12.29 -8.57
C GLN A 89 -3.53 12.17 -8.00
N ASP A 90 -4.48 12.97 -8.49
CA ASP A 90 -5.89 12.88 -8.09
C ASP A 90 -6.46 11.47 -8.31
N TRP A 91 -5.96 10.76 -9.33
CA TRP A 91 -6.32 9.37 -9.59
C TRP A 91 -5.89 8.43 -8.46
N LEU A 92 -4.80 8.71 -7.74
CA LEU A 92 -4.34 7.90 -6.62
C LEU A 92 -5.23 8.09 -5.40
N LEU A 93 -5.68 9.33 -5.13
CA LEU A 93 -6.69 9.58 -4.12
C LEU A 93 -7.99 8.82 -4.45
N LYS A 94 -8.42 8.85 -5.72
CA LYS A 94 -9.58 8.10 -6.18
C LYS A 94 -9.40 6.59 -5.99
N ALA A 95 -8.29 6.02 -6.48
CA ALA A 95 -7.98 4.60 -6.34
C ALA A 95 -7.88 4.17 -4.86
N TRP A 96 -7.36 5.05 -4.00
CA TRP A 96 -7.31 4.83 -2.56
C TRP A 96 -8.69 4.62 -1.97
N TYR A 97 -9.61 5.56 -2.16
CA TYR A 97 -10.94 5.49 -1.55
C TYR A 97 -11.85 4.45 -2.20
N GLU A 98 -11.75 4.25 -3.52
CA GLU A 98 -12.66 3.37 -4.25
C GLU A 98 -12.22 1.90 -4.23
N GLU A 99 -10.92 1.62 -4.18
CA GLU A 99 -10.40 0.27 -4.38
C GLU A 99 -9.44 -0.18 -3.28
N ILE A 100 -8.33 0.55 -3.06
CA ILE A 100 -7.23 0.11 -2.20
C ILE A 100 -7.66 0.02 -0.74
N LYS A 101 -8.17 1.12 -0.16
CA LYS A 101 -8.57 1.17 1.26
C LYS A 101 -9.66 0.14 1.59
N PRO A 102 -10.78 0.01 0.84
CA PRO A 102 -11.77 -1.02 1.11
C PRO A 102 -11.21 -2.44 1.01
N LYS A 103 -10.31 -2.69 0.06
CA LYS A 103 -9.66 -4.01 -0.09
C LYS A 103 -8.71 -4.29 1.06
N MET A 104 -7.97 -3.30 1.56
CA MET A 104 -7.17 -3.48 2.76
C MET A 104 -8.04 -3.82 3.97
N GLN A 105 -9.14 -3.09 4.17
CA GLN A 105 -10.06 -3.26 5.30
C GLN A 105 -10.83 -4.58 5.28
N THR A 106 -10.98 -5.22 4.11
CA THR A 106 -11.60 -6.54 3.96
C THR A 106 -10.62 -7.71 4.08
N SER A 107 -9.32 -7.42 4.23
CA SER A 107 -8.32 -8.45 4.50
C SER A 107 -8.56 -9.13 5.86
N PRO A 108 -8.35 -10.46 5.98
CA PRO A 108 -8.32 -11.13 7.28
C PRO A 108 -7.20 -10.61 8.22
N LEU A 109 -6.24 -9.86 7.68
CA LEU A 109 -5.17 -9.22 8.43
C LEU A 109 -5.60 -7.87 9.04
N TYR A 110 -6.69 -7.28 8.56
CA TYR A 110 -7.22 -6.03 9.11
C TYR A 110 -7.88 -6.26 10.47
N ALA A 111 -7.34 -5.58 11.47
CA ALA A 111 -7.71 -5.69 12.89
C ALA A 111 -7.52 -4.32 13.56
N PRO A 112 -8.48 -3.38 13.39
CA PRO A 112 -8.36 -2.00 13.86
C PRO A 112 -8.09 -1.89 15.37
N GLU A 113 -8.57 -2.85 16.16
CA GLU A 113 -8.37 -2.94 17.60
C GLU A 113 -6.90 -3.09 18.04
N ILE A 114 -5.99 -3.43 17.11
CA ILE A 114 -4.56 -3.55 17.40
C ILE A 114 -3.88 -2.18 17.51
N LEU A 115 -4.42 -1.14 16.85
CA LEU A 115 -3.81 0.20 16.81
C LEU A 115 -4.11 1.07 18.04
N ASP A 116 -5.09 0.68 18.86
CA ASP A 116 -5.55 1.40 20.05
C ASP A 116 -4.90 0.90 21.36
N LYS A 117 -3.83 0.11 21.27
CA LYS A 117 -3.02 -0.34 22.41
C LYS A 117 -1.65 0.34 22.42
#